data_AF-A0A842Q4H8-F1
#
_entry.id   AF-A0A842Q4H8-F1
#
_cell.length_a   1.000
_cell.length_b   1.000
_cell.length_c   1.000
_cell.angle_alpha   90.00
_cell.angle_beta   90.00
_cell.angle_gamma   90.00
#
_symmetry.space_group_name_H-M   'P 1'
#
loop_
_entity.id
_entity.type
_entity.pdbx_description
1 polymer ?
#
loop_
_entity_poly.entity_id
_entity_poly.type
_entity_poly.pdbx_seq_one_letter_code
_entity_poly.pdbx_strand_id
1 'polypeptide(L)'
;MTISKYPVGSGAWLLRTLSGAQLHDKCILFTLKAIYLGIRAVLRLFLGRVRGDKFCLKHAINYGNFLYRAVEFLRLDNSLLVVFTSPKYGHKFYSRITRKVNNFLIHDVYTSMVDHEEDIVEQFSPKRGDIVVDVGAAFGFYTIMASKRVGLQGKVVAIEPQPNILEMLNRNIKLNELTNIITLSYAVYSERSKVRLYSNYSIIQQRAKQSLQNYIEVSAETLDNLLRQVGIDEVNWIKVDVEGAELEVLKGAAGILSRSSEISLLVEVHSPDLLKSILELCESYGFGVEFEKTYQNENSHLLLKKKKN
;
A
#
# COMPACT_ATOMS: atom_id res chain seq x y z
N MET A 1 14.53 11.30 -25.69
CA MET A 1 15.07 10.21 -24.84
C MET A 1 15.72 10.85 -23.63
N THR A 2 14.97 10.99 -22.55
CA THR A 2 15.47 11.53 -21.28
C THR A 2 16.37 10.46 -20.66
N ILE A 3 17.67 10.72 -20.66
CA ILE A 3 18.65 9.87 -19.98
C ILE A 3 18.24 9.84 -18.50
N SER A 4 17.82 8.67 -18.02
CA SER A 4 17.57 8.42 -16.60
C SER A 4 18.70 9.05 -15.76
N LYS A 5 18.33 9.91 -14.80
CA LYS A 5 19.27 10.54 -13.85
C LYS A 5 20.06 9.54 -13.01
N TYR A 6 19.78 8.24 -13.12
CA TYR A 6 20.42 7.18 -12.35
C TYR A 6 20.95 6.10 -13.31
N PRO A 7 22.28 6.03 -13.53
CA PRO A 7 22.85 4.99 -14.39
C PRO A 7 22.52 3.61 -13.80
N VAL A 8 22.15 2.69 -14.67
CA VAL A 8 21.86 1.28 -14.34
C VAL A 8 23.05 0.72 -13.54
N GLY A 9 22.81 0.29 -12.30
CA GLY A 9 23.85 -0.16 -11.36
C GLY A 9 24.23 0.85 -10.27
N SER A 10 23.65 2.04 -10.25
CA SER A 10 23.80 3.02 -9.16
C SER A 10 22.92 2.67 -7.95
N GLY A 11 23.23 1.57 -7.26
CA GLY A 11 22.71 1.33 -5.90
C GLY A 11 23.08 2.43 -4.88
N ALA A 12 23.72 3.52 -5.32
CA ALA A 12 24.14 4.66 -4.52
C ALA A 12 22.98 5.35 -3.79
N TRP A 13 21.78 5.36 -4.37
CA TRP A 13 20.60 5.90 -3.68
C TRP A 13 20.14 4.94 -2.56
N LEU A 14 20.07 3.63 -2.85
CA LEU A 14 19.72 2.56 -1.91
C LEU A 14 20.69 2.54 -0.70
N LEU A 15 21.96 2.89 -0.93
CA LEU A 15 22.99 3.02 0.11
C LEU A 15 22.85 4.24 1.03
N ARG A 16 22.06 5.26 0.65
CA ARG A 16 21.86 6.50 1.41
C ARG A 16 20.56 6.52 2.20
N THR A 17 19.54 5.81 1.72
CA THR A 17 18.18 5.86 2.30
C THR A 17 17.79 4.60 3.07
N LEU A 18 18.46 3.46 2.85
CA LEU A 18 18.14 2.22 3.54
C LEU A 18 18.71 2.21 4.95
N SER A 19 17.83 2.29 5.95
CA SER A 19 18.18 2.23 7.36
C SER A 19 17.48 1.06 8.05
N GLY A 20 18.20 0.32 8.91
CA GLY A 20 17.61 -0.75 9.71
C GLY A 20 16.68 -0.19 10.78
N ALA A 21 15.59 -0.90 11.07
CA ALA A 21 14.62 -0.51 12.09
C ALA A 21 15.24 -0.52 13.50
N GLN A 22 16.04 -1.55 13.80
CA GLN A 22 16.74 -1.72 15.08
C GLN A 22 18.26 -1.66 14.93
N LEU A 23 18.99 -1.57 16.04
CA LEU A 23 20.46 -1.61 16.03
C LEU A 23 20.98 -2.91 15.37
N HIS A 24 20.35 -4.03 15.68
CA HIS A 24 20.65 -5.32 15.05
C HIS A 24 20.49 -5.29 13.53
N ASP A 25 19.38 -4.73 13.02
CA ASP A 25 19.13 -4.59 11.58
C ASP A 25 20.18 -3.69 10.92
N LYS A 26 20.56 -2.58 11.58
CA LYS A 26 21.61 -1.68 11.11
C LYS A 26 22.96 -2.40 11.01
N CYS A 27 23.31 -3.22 12.00
CA CYS A 27 24.53 -4.02 11.98
C CYS A 27 24.53 -5.04 10.83
N ILE A 28 23.41 -5.73 10.60
CA ILE A 28 23.24 -6.66 9.47
C ILE A 28 23.46 -5.92 8.14
N LEU A 29 22.72 -4.83 7.91
CA LEU A 29 22.80 -4.07 6.66
C LEU A 29 24.20 -3.50 6.42
N PHE A 30 24.85 -3.00 7.48
CA PHE A 30 26.22 -2.52 7.41
C PHE A 30 27.19 -3.64 7.02
N THR A 31 27.04 -4.82 7.63
CA THR A 31 27.88 -6.00 7.35
C THR A 31 27.69 -6.46 5.90
N LEU A 32 26.45 -6.57 5.42
CA LEU A 32 26.15 -6.92 4.04
C LEU A 32 26.72 -5.89 3.05
N LYS A 33 26.63 -4.60 3.37
CA LYS A 33 27.25 -3.53 2.58
C LYS A 33 28.77 -3.66 2.52
N ALA A 34 29.42 -3.94 3.66
CA ALA A 34 30.87 -4.14 3.73
C ALA A 34 31.33 -5.34 2.87
N ILE A 35 30.61 -6.47 2.94
CA ILE A 35 30.89 -7.66 2.13
C ILE A 35 30.80 -7.32 0.64
N TYR A 36 29.73 -6.64 0.21
CA TYR A 36 29.57 -6.23 -1.19
C TYR A 36 30.71 -5.32 -1.67
N LEU A 37 31.10 -4.33 -0.87
CA LEU A 37 32.20 -3.43 -1.20
C LEU A 37 33.54 -4.17 -1.28
N GLY A 38 33.76 -5.14 -0.39
CA GLY A 38 34.92 -6.05 -0.44
C GLY A 38 34.98 -6.84 -1.74
N ILE A 39 33.86 -7.46 -2.16
CA ILE A 39 33.76 -8.18 -3.45
C ILE A 39 34.13 -7.25 -4.62
N ARG A 40 33.62 -6.01 -4.62
CA ARG A 40 33.97 -5.04 -5.67
C ARG A 40 35.42 -4.62 -5.65
N ALA A 41 36.01 -4.45 -4.46
CA ALA A 41 37.43 -4.10 -4.33
C ALA A 41 38.30 -5.22 -4.90
N VAL A 42 38.02 -6.48 -4.57
CA VAL A 42 38.71 -7.66 -5.10
C VAL A 42 38.60 -7.74 -6.62
N LEU A 43 37.40 -7.61 -7.19
CA LEU A 43 37.21 -7.61 -8.65
C LEU A 43 38.01 -6.52 -9.36
N ARG A 44 38.15 -5.34 -8.73
CA ARG A 44 38.95 -4.23 -9.28
C ARG A 44 40.45 -4.49 -9.18
N LEU A 45 40.92 -5.17 -8.14
CA LEU A 45 42.33 -5.58 -8.02
C LEU A 45 42.71 -6.56 -9.13
N PHE A 46 41.85 -7.53 -9.44
CA PHE A 46 42.14 -8.57 -10.44
C PHE A 46 41.89 -8.14 -11.89
N LEU A 47 40.80 -7.42 -12.16
CA LEU A 47 40.39 -7.08 -13.54
C LEU A 47 40.75 -5.65 -13.93
N GLY A 48 41.15 -4.81 -12.98
CA GLY A 48 41.21 -3.37 -13.15
C GLY A 48 39.82 -2.72 -13.12
N ARG A 49 39.77 -1.40 -12.90
CA ARG A 49 38.52 -0.65 -12.66
C ARG A 49 37.49 -0.82 -13.78
N VAL A 50 37.89 -0.62 -15.04
CA VAL A 50 36.97 -0.62 -16.19
C VAL A 50 36.43 -2.02 -16.49
N ARG A 51 37.29 -3.05 -16.53
CA ARG A 51 36.85 -4.42 -16.84
C ARG A 51 36.06 -5.02 -15.66
N GLY A 52 36.44 -4.73 -14.42
CA GLY A 52 35.69 -5.13 -13.22
C GLY A 52 34.28 -4.51 -13.16
N ASP A 53 34.15 -3.23 -13.50
CA ASP A 53 32.84 -2.58 -13.55
C ASP A 53 31.96 -3.15 -14.71
N LYS A 54 32.55 -3.40 -15.90
CA LYS A 54 31.86 -4.12 -17.00
C LYS A 54 31.43 -5.53 -16.60
N PHE A 55 32.27 -6.26 -15.86
CA PHE A 55 31.95 -7.60 -15.36
C PHE A 55 30.76 -7.57 -14.41
N CYS A 56 30.75 -6.63 -13.46
CA CYS A 56 29.61 -6.46 -12.54
C CYS A 56 28.32 -6.15 -13.29
N LEU A 57 28.37 -5.29 -14.31
CA LEU A 57 27.21 -4.97 -15.16
C LEU A 57 26.73 -6.20 -15.94
N LYS A 58 27.65 -6.92 -16.60
CA LYS A 58 27.34 -8.11 -17.40
C LYS A 58 26.66 -9.21 -16.57
N HIS A 59 27.06 -9.37 -15.31
CA HIS A 59 26.53 -10.40 -14.41
C HIS A 59 25.48 -9.88 -13.42
N ALA A 60 24.98 -8.65 -13.62
CA ALA A 60 24.00 -7.99 -12.76
C ALA A 60 24.40 -7.98 -11.26
N ILE A 61 25.69 -7.90 -10.96
CA ILE A 61 26.26 -7.81 -9.60
C ILE A 61 26.16 -6.35 -9.14
N ASN A 62 24.93 -5.91 -8.90
CA ASN A 62 24.64 -4.63 -8.24
C ASN A 62 24.25 -4.87 -6.78
N TYR A 63 24.31 -3.81 -5.96
CA TYR A 63 24.05 -3.92 -4.53
C TYR A 63 22.65 -4.44 -4.20
N GLY A 64 21.62 -4.01 -4.92
CA GLY A 64 20.25 -4.49 -4.70
C GLY A 64 20.15 -5.99 -4.91
N ASN A 65 20.64 -6.48 -6.05
CA ASN A 65 20.66 -7.93 -6.35
C ASN A 65 21.45 -8.73 -5.33
N PHE A 66 22.61 -8.21 -4.90
CA PHE A 66 23.39 -8.82 -3.84
C PHE A 66 22.61 -8.87 -2.51
N LEU A 67 22.04 -7.74 -2.10
CA LEU A 67 21.32 -7.59 -0.84
C LEU A 67 20.14 -8.56 -0.75
N TYR A 68 19.31 -8.63 -1.78
CA TYR A 68 18.19 -9.56 -1.83
C TYR A 68 18.64 -11.02 -1.72
N ARG A 69 19.64 -11.41 -2.53
CA ARG A 69 20.18 -12.78 -2.50
C ARG A 69 20.79 -13.12 -1.14
N ALA A 70 21.50 -12.19 -0.51
CA ALA A 70 22.10 -12.39 0.80
C ALA A 70 21.04 -12.54 1.89
N VAL A 71 20.01 -11.67 1.89
CA VAL A 71 18.89 -11.76 2.85
C VAL A 71 18.15 -13.09 2.71
N GLU A 72 17.88 -13.55 1.49
CA GLU A 72 17.24 -14.85 1.25
C GLU A 72 18.13 -16.02 1.66
N PHE A 73 19.40 -15.99 1.28
CA PHE A 73 20.37 -17.02 1.63
C PHE A 73 20.52 -17.18 3.15
N LEU A 74 20.54 -16.05 3.88
CA LEU A 74 20.63 -16.01 5.33
C LEU A 74 19.27 -16.19 6.04
N ARG A 75 18.16 -16.34 5.28
CA ARG A 75 16.78 -16.46 5.79
C ARG A 75 16.37 -15.29 6.69
N LEU A 76 16.84 -14.09 6.35
CA LEU A 76 16.54 -12.85 7.06
C LEU A 76 15.29 -12.15 6.52
N ASP A 77 14.61 -12.71 5.52
CA ASP A 77 13.48 -12.11 4.80
C ASP A 77 12.27 -11.79 5.68
N ASN A 78 12.09 -12.52 6.78
CA ASN A 78 11.00 -12.30 7.73
C ASN A 78 11.42 -11.48 8.96
N SER A 79 12.72 -11.41 9.27
CA SER A 79 13.24 -10.76 10.48
C SER A 79 13.80 -9.37 10.24
N LEU A 80 14.43 -9.15 9.07
CA LEU A 80 15.10 -7.89 8.77
C LEU A 80 14.08 -6.84 8.33
N LEU A 81 13.93 -5.82 9.17
CA LEU A 81 13.02 -4.70 8.92
C LEU A 81 13.82 -3.43 8.64
N VAL A 82 13.39 -2.69 7.63
CA VAL A 82 13.98 -1.40 7.27
C VAL A 82 12.96 -0.29 7.42
N VAL A 83 13.43 0.90 7.74
CA VAL A 83 12.63 2.12 7.74
C VAL A 83 13.02 2.93 6.51
N PHE A 84 12.03 3.27 5.70
CA PHE A 84 12.18 4.23 4.62
C PHE A 84 11.32 5.47 4.88
N THR A 85 11.70 6.57 4.25
CA THR A 85 10.95 7.82 4.28
C THR A 85 10.49 8.15 2.88
N SER A 86 9.19 8.34 2.72
CA SER A 86 8.53 8.91 1.54
C SER A 86 9.24 10.21 1.12
N PRO A 87 9.88 10.29 -0.05
CA PRO A 87 10.57 11.52 -0.47
C PRO A 87 9.65 12.73 -0.62
N LYS A 88 8.42 12.53 -1.14
CA LYS A 88 7.46 13.61 -1.41
C LYS A 88 6.77 14.13 -0.15
N TYR A 89 6.28 13.23 0.71
CA TYR A 89 5.47 13.59 1.88
C TYR A 89 6.20 13.48 3.24
N GLY A 90 7.45 12.99 3.27
CA GLY A 90 8.21 12.79 4.50
C GLY A 90 7.67 11.72 5.47
N HIS A 91 6.71 10.91 5.05
CA HIS A 91 6.10 9.85 5.86
C HIS A 91 7.04 8.65 6.01
N LYS A 92 7.05 8.02 7.17
CA LYS A 92 7.95 6.89 7.45
C LYS A 92 7.20 5.57 7.40
N PHE A 93 7.83 4.54 6.86
CA PHE A 93 7.22 3.21 6.79
C PHE A 93 8.27 2.13 7.06
N TYR A 94 7.83 1.09 7.75
CA TYR A 94 8.54 -0.16 7.84
C TYR A 94 8.38 -0.98 6.56
N SER A 95 9.43 -1.68 6.18
CA SER A 95 9.47 -2.58 5.03
C SER A 95 10.29 -3.82 5.34
N ARG A 96 9.89 -4.96 4.78
CA ARG A 96 10.76 -6.14 4.69
C ARG A 96 11.60 -6.10 3.42
N ILE A 97 12.68 -6.89 3.38
CA ILE A 97 13.50 -7.09 2.19
C ILE A 97 13.27 -8.54 1.71
N THR A 98 12.53 -8.74 0.62
CA THR A 98 12.25 -10.08 0.08
C THR A 98 12.02 -10.04 -1.44
N ARG A 99 12.26 -11.15 -2.15
CA ARG A 99 11.78 -11.38 -3.52
C ARG A 99 10.74 -12.48 -3.63
N LYS A 100 10.41 -13.16 -2.53
CA LYS A 100 9.53 -14.35 -2.52
C LYS A 100 8.06 -14.02 -2.72
N VAL A 101 7.70 -12.78 -2.43
CA VAL A 101 6.39 -12.21 -2.78
C VAL A 101 6.65 -11.35 -4.00
N ASN A 102 5.73 -11.28 -4.96
CA ASN A 102 5.79 -10.28 -6.04
C ASN A 102 5.82 -8.83 -5.52
N ASN A 103 5.80 -8.64 -4.20
CA ASN A 103 6.11 -7.41 -3.51
C ASN A 103 7.64 -7.29 -3.36
N PHE A 104 8.22 -6.40 -4.18
CA PHE A 104 9.54 -5.83 -3.98
C PHE A 104 9.68 -5.22 -2.56
N LEU A 105 10.84 -4.63 -2.21
CA LEU A 105 10.92 -3.70 -1.07
C LEU A 105 9.64 -2.84 -1.03
N ILE A 106 9.01 -2.64 0.12
CA ILE A 106 7.89 -1.68 0.23
C ILE A 106 8.36 -0.30 -0.27
N HIS A 107 9.67 -0.01 -0.29
CA HIS A 107 10.23 1.13 -1.02
C HIS A 107 9.99 1.08 -2.54
N ASP A 108 10.24 -0.05 -3.20
CA ASP A 108 10.01 -0.21 -4.64
C ASP A 108 8.50 -0.18 -4.93
N VAL A 109 7.67 -0.78 -4.06
CA VAL A 109 6.20 -0.65 -4.10
C VAL A 109 5.76 0.80 -3.87
N TYR A 110 6.40 1.51 -2.96
CA TYR A 110 6.13 2.92 -2.67
C TYR A 110 6.57 3.82 -3.82
N THR A 111 7.71 3.54 -4.44
CA THR A 111 8.21 4.31 -5.59
C THR A 111 7.31 4.04 -6.80
N SER A 112 6.92 2.78 -7.03
CA SER A 112 5.95 2.46 -8.08
C SER A 112 4.58 3.07 -7.80
N MET A 113 4.07 3.02 -6.57
CA MET A 113 2.78 3.63 -6.20
C MET A 113 2.83 5.15 -6.33
N VAL A 114 3.85 5.82 -5.79
CA VAL A 114 3.97 7.28 -5.90
C VAL A 114 4.15 7.74 -7.34
N ASP A 115 4.91 7.01 -8.16
CA ASP A 115 5.12 7.38 -9.56
C ASP A 115 3.91 6.99 -10.46
N HIS A 116 3.14 5.95 -10.12
CA HIS A 116 1.98 5.50 -10.91
C HIS A 116 0.63 6.10 -10.48
N GLU A 117 0.51 6.55 -9.24
CA GLU A 117 -0.72 7.09 -8.64
C GLU A 117 -0.62 8.57 -8.29
N GLU A 118 0.38 9.31 -8.77
CA GLU A 118 0.55 10.73 -8.42
C GLU A 118 -0.72 11.54 -8.65
N ASP A 119 -1.34 11.35 -9.82
CA ASP A 119 -2.59 11.98 -10.21
C ASP A 119 -3.80 11.51 -9.41
N ILE A 120 -3.80 10.26 -8.92
CA ILE A 120 -4.83 9.72 -8.02
C ILE A 120 -4.71 10.34 -6.62
N VAL A 121 -3.49 10.40 -6.09
CA VAL A 121 -3.21 10.95 -4.76
C VAL A 121 -3.54 12.45 -4.69
N GLU A 122 -3.47 13.16 -5.81
CA GLU A 122 -3.93 14.54 -5.94
C GLU A 122 -5.46 14.68 -5.83
N GLN A 123 -6.22 13.68 -6.30
CA GLN A 123 -7.68 13.68 -6.15
C GLN A 123 -8.11 13.43 -4.69
N PHE A 124 -7.37 12.60 -3.97
CA PHE A 124 -7.61 12.37 -2.55
C PHE A 124 -7.25 13.63 -1.76
N SER A 125 -8.24 14.39 -1.28
CA SER A 125 -8.01 15.69 -0.64
C SER A 125 -8.80 15.91 0.67
N PRO A 126 -8.67 15.03 1.68
CA PRO A 126 -9.23 15.28 3.01
C PRO A 126 -8.75 16.60 3.61
N LYS A 127 -9.67 17.31 4.25
CA LYS A 127 -9.45 18.60 4.90
C LYS A 127 -9.30 18.43 6.41
N ARG A 128 -8.78 19.47 7.07
CA ARG A 128 -8.68 19.53 8.53
C ARG A 128 -10.06 19.31 9.15
N GLY A 129 -10.16 18.39 10.10
CA GLY A 129 -11.41 18.04 10.77
C GLY A 129 -12.21 16.91 10.11
N ASP A 130 -11.86 16.50 8.88
CA ASP A 130 -12.60 15.45 8.18
C ASP A 130 -12.51 14.10 8.92
N ILE A 131 -13.57 13.31 8.79
CA ILE A 131 -13.60 11.89 9.12
C ILE A 131 -13.41 11.08 7.83
N VAL A 132 -12.36 10.28 7.80
CA VAL A 132 -11.95 9.49 6.63
C VAL A 132 -12.03 8.01 6.96
N VAL A 133 -12.58 7.21 6.05
CA VAL A 133 -12.55 5.74 6.11
C VAL A 133 -11.61 5.24 5.01
N ASP A 134 -10.66 4.39 5.38
CA ASP A 134 -9.72 3.72 4.47
C ASP A 134 -9.99 2.21 4.52
N VAL A 135 -10.72 1.70 3.53
CA VAL A 135 -11.09 0.28 3.40
C VAL A 135 -10.07 -0.42 2.51
N GLY A 136 -9.37 -1.41 3.07
CA GLY A 136 -8.17 -1.97 2.45
C GLY A 136 -6.95 -1.10 2.73
N ALA A 137 -6.76 -0.75 4.02
CA ALA A 137 -5.72 0.18 4.44
C ALA A 137 -4.29 -0.32 4.17
N ALA A 138 -4.10 -1.63 3.96
CA ALA A 138 -2.83 -2.25 3.64
C ALA A 138 -1.71 -1.80 4.60
N PHE A 139 -0.55 -1.39 4.09
CA PHE A 139 0.56 -0.89 4.92
C PHE A 139 0.40 0.57 5.39
N GLY A 140 -0.73 1.22 5.07
CA GLY A 140 -1.13 2.51 5.65
C GLY A 140 -0.76 3.75 4.83
N PHE A 141 -0.54 3.64 3.53
CA PHE A 141 -0.19 4.80 2.69
C PHE A 141 -1.26 5.89 2.75
N TYR A 142 -2.51 5.57 2.37
CA TYR A 142 -3.63 6.50 2.42
C TYR A 142 -4.02 6.85 3.86
N THR A 143 -4.04 5.88 4.77
CA THR A 143 -4.30 6.07 6.21
C THR A 143 -3.40 7.14 6.84
N ILE A 144 -2.07 7.03 6.69
CA ILE A 144 -1.10 7.95 7.30
C ILE A 144 -1.20 9.35 6.68
N MET A 145 -1.36 9.39 5.35
CA MET A 145 -1.55 10.64 4.62
C MET A 145 -2.84 11.36 5.08
N ALA A 146 -3.97 10.64 5.15
CA ALA A 146 -5.24 11.17 5.63
C ALA A 146 -5.11 11.69 7.05
N SER A 147 -4.56 10.90 7.97
CA SER A 147 -4.40 11.26 9.39
C SER A 147 -3.64 12.57 9.58
N LYS A 148 -2.55 12.77 8.83
CA LYS A 148 -1.77 14.01 8.85
C LYS A 148 -2.53 15.20 8.26
N ARG A 149 -3.29 15.01 7.19
CA ARG A 149 -4.08 16.07 6.53
C ARG A 149 -5.25 16.53 7.39
N VAL A 150 -6.01 15.59 7.96
CA VAL A 150 -7.18 15.93 8.79
C VAL A 150 -6.78 16.50 10.16
N GLY A 151 -5.57 16.18 10.63
CA GLY A 151 -5.01 16.65 11.89
C GLY A 151 -5.76 16.13 13.12
N LEU A 152 -5.40 16.63 14.30
CA LEU A 152 -5.95 16.16 15.59
C LEU A 152 -7.47 16.39 15.77
N GLN A 153 -8.07 17.23 14.94
CA GLN A 153 -9.51 17.50 14.95
C GLN A 153 -10.30 16.55 14.06
N GLY A 154 -9.63 15.90 13.10
CA GLY A 154 -10.24 14.87 12.27
C GLY A 154 -9.92 13.48 12.79
N LYS A 155 -10.45 12.47 12.10
CA LYS A 155 -10.32 11.06 12.48
C LYS A 155 -10.17 10.19 11.24
N VAL A 156 -9.40 9.12 11.35
CA VAL A 156 -9.29 8.10 10.29
C VAL A 156 -9.70 6.74 10.84
N VAL A 157 -10.56 6.03 10.13
CA VAL A 157 -10.87 4.62 10.37
C VAL A 157 -10.18 3.79 9.30
N ALA A 158 -9.15 3.05 9.68
CA ALA A 158 -8.39 2.18 8.79
C ALA A 158 -8.82 0.73 8.99
N ILE A 159 -9.27 0.08 7.92
CA ILE A 159 -9.83 -1.27 7.97
C ILE A 159 -8.96 -2.20 7.13
N GLU A 160 -8.35 -3.18 7.78
CA GLU A 160 -7.44 -4.15 7.16
C GLU A 160 -7.69 -5.55 7.76
N PRO A 161 -8.20 -6.51 6.97
CA PRO A 161 -8.56 -7.83 7.49
C PRO A 161 -7.36 -8.74 7.79
N GLN A 162 -6.22 -8.58 7.11
CA GLN A 162 -5.12 -9.53 7.20
C GLN A 162 -4.24 -9.22 8.43
N PRO A 163 -4.13 -10.14 9.42
CA PRO A 163 -3.48 -9.83 10.70
C PRO A 163 -2.03 -9.36 10.58
N ASN A 164 -1.25 -9.99 9.70
CA ASN A 164 0.15 -9.61 9.48
C ASN A 164 0.31 -8.22 8.84
N ILE A 165 -0.65 -7.81 8.01
CA ILE A 165 -0.66 -6.50 7.36
C ILE A 165 -1.14 -5.45 8.36
N LEU A 166 -2.21 -5.74 9.10
CA LEU A 166 -2.70 -4.90 10.18
C LEU A 166 -1.63 -4.65 11.26
N GLU A 167 -0.81 -5.66 11.59
CA GLU A 167 0.32 -5.47 12.49
C GLU A 167 1.34 -4.47 11.91
N MET A 168 1.65 -4.57 10.62
CA MET A 168 2.54 -3.63 9.94
C MET A 168 1.95 -2.22 9.89
N LEU A 169 0.66 -2.08 9.59
CA LEU A 169 -0.09 -0.83 9.62
C LEU A 169 0.04 -0.15 10.98
N ASN A 170 -0.24 -0.88 12.06
CA ASN A 170 -0.13 -0.37 13.43
C ASN A 170 1.30 0.07 13.80
N ARG A 171 2.31 -0.69 13.35
CA ARG A 171 3.72 -0.29 13.50
C ARG A 171 4.01 1.00 12.72
N ASN A 172 3.48 1.17 11.53
CA ASN A 172 3.65 2.38 10.71
C ASN A 172 2.92 3.60 11.31
N ILE A 173 1.71 3.41 11.85
CA ILE A 173 0.97 4.43 12.59
C ILE A 173 1.81 4.95 13.76
N LYS A 174 2.34 4.02 14.58
CA LYS A 174 3.21 4.37 15.71
C LYS A 174 4.50 5.06 15.28
N LEU A 175 5.11 4.60 14.18
CA LEU A 175 6.34 5.18 13.62
C LEU A 175 6.15 6.65 13.17
N ASN A 176 4.93 7.04 12.81
CA ASN A 176 4.58 8.40 12.44
C ASN A 176 3.96 9.22 13.58
N GLU A 177 3.90 8.67 14.80
CA GLU A 177 3.38 9.33 16.01
C GLU A 177 1.92 9.79 15.87
N LEU A 178 1.09 9.00 15.19
CA LEU A 178 -0.30 9.35 14.91
C LEU A 178 -1.26 8.78 15.94
N THR A 179 -2.18 9.61 16.44
CA THR A 179 -3.11 9.27 17.53
C THR A 179 -4.59 9.39 17.16
N ASN A 180 -4.90 9.92 15.97
CA ASN A 180 -6.26 10.15 15.48
C ASN A 180 -6.75 9.04 14.53
N ILE A 181 -6.19 7.83 14.64
CA ILE A 181 -6.52 6.68 13.78
C ILE A 181 -7.14 5.57 14.63
N ILE A 182 -8.25 5.00 14.16
CA ILE A 182 -8.85 3.78 14.68
C ILE A 182 -8.59 2.67 13.66
N THR A 183 -8.00 1.56 14.09
CA THR A 183 -7.75 0.40 13.22
C THR A 183 -8.72 -0.73 13.51
N LEU A 184 -9.31 -1.33 12.47
CA LEU A 184 -10.28 -2.43 12.59
C LEU A 184 -9.82 -3.64 11.77
N SER A 185 -9.88 -4.83 12.39
CA SER A 185 -9.44 -6.11 11.81
C SER A 185 -10.59 -6.88 11.15
N TYR A 186 -11.21 -6.28 10.15
CA TYR A 186 -12.36 -6.87 9.45
C TYR A 186 -12.21 -6.76 7.95
N ALA A 187 -12.80 -7.71 7.22
CA ALA A 187 -13.15 -7.46 5.83
C ALA A 187 -14.45 -6.65 5.82
N VAL A 188 -14.55 -5.67 4.92
CA VAL A 188 -15.81 -4.95 4.75
C VAL A 188 -16.61 -5.64 3.65
N TYR A 189 -17.87 -5.92 3.93
CA TYR A 189 -18.74 -6.68 3.03
C TYR A 189 -20.20 -6.22 3.15
N SER A 190 -21.08 -6.75 2.30
CA SER A 190 -22.50 -6.40 2.28
C SER A 190 -23.29 -6.92 3.47
N GLU A 191 -22.77 -7.93 4.16
CA GLU A 191 -23.37 -8.55 5.34
C GLU A 191 -22.31 -9.09 6.29
N ARG A 192 -22.71 -9.33 7.55
CA ARG A 192 -21.87 -10.01 8.54
C ARG A 192 -21.67 -11.46 8.15
N SER A 193 -20.42 -11.85 7.91
CA SER A 193 -20.10 -13.21 7.48
C SER A 193 -18.66 -13.59 7.83
N LYS A 194 -18.21 -14.73 7.31
CA LYS A 194 -16.78 -15.06 7.25
C LYS A 194 -16.39 -15.18 5.79
N VAL A 195 -15.27 -14.56 5.42
CA VAL A 195 -14.77 -14.58 4.05
C VAL A 195 -13.37 -15.17 4.00
N ARG A 196 -13.03 -15.77 2.85
CA ARG A 196 -11.70 -16.32 2.59
C ARG A 196 -10.89 -15.29 1.79
N LEU A 197 -9.73 -14.90 2.33
CA LEU A 197 -8.75 -14.11 1.62
C LEU A 197 -7.68 -15.03 1.06
N TYR A 198 -7.55 -15.08 -0.26
CA TYR A 198 -6.54 -15.88 -0.91
C TYR A 198 -5.21 -15.12 -0.99
N SER A 199 -4.09 -15.84 -0.91
CA SER A 199 -2.76 -15.22 -1.04
C SER A 199 -2.67 -14.43 -2.34
N ASN A 200 -2.41 -13.11 -2.21
CA ASN A 200 -2.57 -12.01 -3.19
C ASN A 200 -3.97 -11.37 -3.23
N TYR A 201 -4.39 -10.85 -2.06
CA TYR A 201 -5.37 -9.78 -1.83
C TYR A 201 -6.81 -9.92 -2.36
N SER A 202 -7.11 -10.84 -3.26
CA SER A 202 -8.45 -10.96 -3.84
C SER A 202 -9.42 -11.77 -2.97
N ILE A 203 -10.61 -11.20 -2.75
CA ILE A 203 -11.78 -11.88 -2.16
C ILE A 203 -12.46 -12.79 -3.22
N ILE A 204 -12.18 -12.58 -4.51
CA ILE A 204 -12.83 -13.29 -5.63
C ILE A 204 -11.98 -14.45 -6.15
N GLN A 205 -12.56 -15.66 -6.06
CA GLN A 205 -12.01 -16.96 -6.51
C GLN A 205 -11.50 -17.05 -7.96
N GLN A 206 -11.81 -16.10 -8.85
CA GLN A 206 -11.56 -16.26 -10.30
C GLN A 206 -10.21 -15.75 -10.81
N ARG A 207 -9.45 -14.95 -10.05
CA ARG A 207 -8.12 -14.47 -10.49
C ARG A 207 -6.95 -15.38 -10.10
N ALA A 208 -7.16 -16.35 -9.22
CA ALA A 208 -6.13 -17.29 -8.80
C ALA A 208 -6.07 -18.53 -9.70
N LYS A 209 -5.42 -18.44 -10.87
CA LYS A 209 -4.90 -19.62 -11.59
C LYS A 209 -3.70 -20.29 -10.87
N GLN A 210 -3.41 -19.94 -9.61
CA GLN A 210 -2.34 -20.53 -8.80
C GLN A 210 -2.88 -20.98 -7.43
N SER A 211 -2.84 -22.30 -7.22
CA SER A 211 -3.05 -23.06 -5.98
C SER A 211 -4.23 -22.65 -5.08
N LEU A 212 -5.32 -23.41 -5.17
CA LEU A 212 -6.50 -23.43 -4.28
C LEU A 212 -6.21 -23.71 -2.78
N GLN A 213 -4.96 -23.67 -2.30
CA GLN A 213 -4.57 -24.19 -0.99
C GLN A 213 -4.15 -23.15 0.06
N ASN A 214 -3.94 -21.88 -0.31
CA ASN A 214 -3.50 -20.86 0.65
C ASN A 214 -4.51 -19.71 0.77
N TYR A 215 -5.42 -19.83 1.75
CA TYR A 215 -6.30 -18.75 2.17
C TYR A 215 -6.26 -18.59 3.70
N ILE A 216 -6.64 -17.40 4.17
CA ILE A 216 -7.00 -17.17 5.57
C ILE A 216 -8.49 -16.86 5.67
N GLU A 217 -9.14 -17.36 6.71
CA GLU A 217 -10.53 -16.99 7.02
C GLU A 217 -10.51 -15.77 7.95
N VAL A 218 -11.27 -14.74 7.58
CA VAL A 218 -11.38 -13.49 8.35
C VAL A 218 -12.85 -13.17 8.59
N SER A 219 -13.11 -12.43 9.66
CA SER A 219 -14.47 -11.92 9.93
C SER A 219 -14.79 -10.78 8.97
N ALA A 220 -15.98 -10.81 8.39
CA ALA A 220 -16.53 -9.74 7.57
C ALA A 220 -17.70 -9.06 8.28
N GLU A 221 -17.82 -7.76 8.09
CA GLU A 221 -18.88 -6.93 8.69
C GLU A 221 -19.27 -5.81 7.72
N THR A 222 -20.48 -5.26 7.89
CA THR A 222 -20.90 -4.09 7.11
C THR A 222 -20.16 -2.83 7.56
N LEU A 223 -19.88 -1.93 6.63
CA LEU A 223 -19.22 -0.66 6.98
C LEU A 223 -20.05 0.14 7.98
N ASP A 224 -21.36 0.18 7.77
CA ASP A 224 -22.28 0.86 8.69
C ASP A 224 -22.19 0.33 10.13
N ASN A 225 -22.09 -0.99 10.32
CA ASN A 225 -21.95 -1.57 11.65
C ASN A 225 -20.59 -1.25 12.27
N LEU A 226 -19.51 -1.35 11.49
CA LEU A 226 -18.16 -1.02 11.96
C LEU A 226 -18.06 0.45 12.40
N LEU A 227 -18.58 1.38 11.61
CA LEU A 227 -18.59 2.81 11.94
C LEU A 227 -19.43 3.09 13.20
N ARG A 228 -20.60 2.45 13.33
CA ARG A 228 -21.43 2.56 14.54
C ARG A 228 -20.71 2.06 15.80
N GLN A 229 -19.99 0.94 15.71
CA GLN A 229 -19.24 0.39 16.84
C GLN A 229 -18.16 1.34 17.37
N VAL A 230 -17.62 2.20 16.51
CA VAL A 230 -16.59 3.19 16.87
C VAL A 230 -17.18 4.60 17.08
N GLY A 231 -18.51 4.72 17.12
CA GLY A 231 -19.23 5.97 17.37
C GLY A 231 -19.07 7.00 16.26
N ILE A 232 -19.11 6.57 14.99
CA ILE A 232 -19.05 7.42 13.81
C ILE A 232 -20.34 7.28 13.01
N ASP A 233 -21.08 8.39 12.91
CA ASP A 233 -22.37 8.44 12.22
C ASP A 233 -22.30 9.20 10.88
N GLU A 234 -21.25 9.99 10.66
CA GLU A 234 -20.99 10.75 9.44
C GLU A 234 -19.52 10.66 9.02
N VAL A 235 -19.27 10.67 7.71
CA VAL A 235 -17.93 10.63 7.13
C VAL A 235 -17.83 11.59 5.95
N ASN A 236 -16.64 12.16 5.75
CA ASN A 236 -16.36 13.07 4.63
C ASN A 236 -15.71 12.33 3.46
N TRP A 237 -14.98 11.24 3.75
CA TRP A 237 -14.27 10.45 2.74
C TRP A 237 -14.39 8.96 3.01
N ILE A 238 -14.57 8.17 1.95
CA ILE A 238 -14.35 6.73 1.95
C ILE A 238 -13.40 6.38 0.80
N LYS A 239 -12.23 5.83 1.11
CA LYS A 239 -11.35 5.17 0.14
C LYS A 239 -11.63 3.67 0.16
N VAL A 240 -11.77 3.06 -1.01
CA VAL A 240 -12.04 1.63 -1.18
C VAL A 240 -11.07 1.04 -2.19
N ASP A 241 -10.35 0.02 -1.76
CA ASP A 241 -9.37 -0.74 -2.55
C ASP A 241 -9.23 -2.11 -1.91
N VAL A 242 -10.03 -3.06 -2.39
CA VAL A 242 -10.22 -4.37 -1.75
C VAL A 242 -10.19 -5.51 -2.76
N GLU A 243 -9.56 -5.26 -3.91
CA GLU A 243 -9.15 -6.27 -4.89
C GLU A 243 -10.32 -7.18 -5.35
N GLY A 244 -11.42 -6.51 -5.74
CA GLY A 244 -12.58 -7.11 -6.40
C GLY A 244 -13.86 -7.12 -5.56
N ALA A 245 -13.83 -6.78 -4.27
CA ALA A 245 -15.02 -6.72 -3.42
C ALA A 245 -15.63 -5.31 -3.29
N GLU A 246 -15.26 -4.36 -4.16
CA GLU A 246 -15.62 -2.95 -3.99
C GLU A 246 -17.13 -2.73 -3.96
N LEU A 247 -17.87 -3.44 -4.83
CA LEU A 247 -19.33 -3.37 -4.86
C LEU A 247 -19.95 -3.85 -3.53
N GLU A 248 -19.40 -4.90 -2.94
CA GLU A 248 -19.88 -5.45 -1.68
C GLU A 248 -19.57 -4.52 -0.49
N VAL A 249 -18.41 -3.85 -0.53
CA VAL A 249 -18.07 -2.78 0.43
C VAL A 249 -19.11 -1.66 0.37
N LEU A 250 -19.44 -1.18 -0.84
CA LEU A 250 -20.39 -0.09 -1.02
C LEU A 250 -21.82 -0.48 -0.62
N LYS A 251 -22.23 -1.73 -0.88
CA LYS A 251 -23.51 -2.27 -0.37
C LYS A 251 -23.54 -2.29 1.17
N GLY A 252 -22.43 -2.64 1.81
CA GLY A 252 -22.27 -2.60 3.27
C GLY A 252 -22.22 -1.20 3.87
N ALA A 253 -22.17 -0.16 3.02
CA ALA A 253 -22.12 1.25 3.38
C ALA A 253 -23.44 2.00 3.08
N ALA A 254 -24.53 1.28 2.79
CA ALA A 254 -25.80 1.88 2.34
C ALA A 254 -26.31 3.02 3.25
N GLY A 255 -26.22 2.86 4.56
CA GLY A 255 -26.66 3.84 5.55
C GLY A 255 -25.81 5.11 5.55
N ILE A 256 -24.47 4.98 5.55
CA ILE A 256 -23.57 6.13 5.50
C ILE A 256 -23.65 6.86 4.15
N LEU A 257 -23.74 6.12 3.04
CA LEU A 257 -23.93 6.66 1.70
C LEU A 257 -25.25 7.42 1.57
N SER A 258 -26.32 6.95 2.22
CA SER A 258 -27.61 7.64 2.23
C SER A 258 -27.57 8.94 3.05
N ARG A 259 -27.04 8.90 4.27
CA ARG A 259 -27.16 10.00 5.25
C ARG A 259 -26.15 11.12 5.05
N SER A 260 -24.89 10.82 4.72
CA SER A 260 -23.85 11.86 4.62
C SER A 260 -24.08 12.74 3.39
N SER A 261 -24.26 14.05 3.58
CA SER A 261 -24.53 15.00 2.50
C SER A 261 -23.26 15.44 1.76
N GLU A 262 -22.15 15.61 2.48
CA GLU A 262 -20.85 16.05 1.93
C GLU A 262 -19.79 14.94 2.03
N ILE A 263 -20.01 13.87 1.28
CA ILE A 263 -19.14 12.68 1.23
C ILE A 263 -18.50 12.53 -0.15
N SER A 264 -17.21 12.19 -0.18
CA SER A 264 -16.46 11.83 -1.38
C SER A 264 -16.01 10.36 -1.31
N LEU A 265 -16.09 9.64 -2.43
CA LEU A 265 -15.61 8.26 -2.55
C LEU A 265 -14.40 8.23 -3.50
N LEU A 266 -13.32 7.59 -3.08
CA LEU A 266 -12.20 7.23 -3.95
C LEU A 266 -12.14 5.71 -4.05
N VAL A 267 -12.41 5.16 -5.23
CA VAL A 267 -12.58 3.70 -5.40
C VAL A 267 -11.61 3.20 -6.48
N GLU A 268 -10.78 2.22 -6.13
CA GLU A 268 -10.03 1.42 -7.11
C GLU A 268 -10.86 0.20 -7.50
N VAL A 269 -11.33 0.21 -8.74
CA VAL A 269 -12.19 -0.82 -9.32
C VAL A 269 -11.36 -1.83 -10.09
N HIS A 270 -11.52 -3.10 -9.75
CA HIS A 270 -10.66 -4.18 -10.25
C HIS A 270 -11.24 -4.91 -11.48
N SER A 271 -12.33 -4.46 -12.09
CA SER A 271 -12.79 -4.96 -13.40
C SER A 271 -13.82 -4.04 -14.08
N PRO A 272 -13.98 -4.12 -15.42
CA PRO A 272 -15.02 -3.38 -16.14
C PRO A 272 -16.45 -3.74 -15.72
N ASP A 273 -16.70 -5.01 -15.40
CA ASP A 273 -18.02 -5.46 -14.94
C ASP A 273 -18.39 -4.83 -13.59
N LEU A 274 -17.42 -4.74 -12.66
CA LEU A 274 -17.61 -4.07 -11.38
C LEU A 274 -17.81 -2.57 -11.55
N LEU A 275 -17.09 -1.94 -12.48
CA LEU A 275 -17.19 -0.50 -12.75
C LEU A 275 -18.63 -0.09 -13.03
N LYS A 276 -19.30 -0.80 -13.93
CA LYS A 276 -20.71 -0.52 -14.26
C LYS A 276 -21.62 -0.61 -13.04
N SER A 277 -21.54 -1.71 -12.28
CA SER A 277 -22.39 -1.91 -11.11
C SER A 277 -22.11 -0.91 -9.98
N ILE A 278 -20.86 -0.49 -9.81
CA ILE A 278 -20.48 0.53 -8.83
C ILE A 278 -21.04 1.89 -9.21
N LEU A 279 -20.96 2.27 -10.49
CA LEU A 279 -21.52 3.53 -10.99
C LEU A 279 -23.05 3.58 -10.81
N GLU A 280 -23.75 2.51 -11.19
CA GLU A 280 -25.21 2.39 -11.01
C GLU A 280 -25.63 2.49 -9.53
N LEU A 281 -24.91 1.80 -8.64
CA LEU A 281 -25.17 1.86 -7.20
C LEU A 281 -24.92 3.27 -6.65
N CYS A 282 -23.78 3.87 -6.96
CA CYS A 282 -23.43 5.21 -6.48
C CYS A 282 -24.39 6.28 -7.03
N GLU A 283 -24.81 6.18 -8.28
CA GLU A 283 -25.80 7.09 -8.86
C GLU A 283 -27.14 7.02 -8.11
N SER A 284 -27.57 5.82 -7.66
CA SER A 284 -28.79 5.67 -6.86
C SER A 284 -28.74 6.41 -5.51
N TYR A 285 -27.54 6.70 -4.99
CA TYR A 285 -27.31 7.52 -3.80
C TYR A 285 -27.01 9.00 -4.13
N GLY A 286 -27.17 9.41 -5.39
CA GLY A 286 -26.98 10.80 -5.85
C GLY A 286 -25.53 11.18 -6.12
N PHE A 287 -24.61 10.21 -6.26
CA PHE A 287 -23.23 10.51 -6.63
C PHE A 287 -23.10 10.76 -8.14
N GLY A 288 -22.16 11.63 -8.50
CA GLY A 288 -21.63 11.81 -9.86
C GLY A 288 -20.13 11.53 -9.90
N VAL A 289 -19.64 11.15 -11.08
CA VAL A 289 -18.21 10.96 -11.34
C VAL A 289 -17.56 12.33 -11.52
N GLU A 290 -16.55 12.62 -10.72
CA GLU A 290 -15.73 13.84 -10.80
C GLU A 290 -14.38 13.57 -11.48
N PHE A 291 -13.87 12.35 -11.33
CA PHE A 291 -12.64 11.90 -11.97
C PHE A 291 -12.72 10.40 -12.25
N GLU A 292 -12.21 9.99 -13.41
CA GLU A 292 -12.03 8.60 -13.79
C GLU A 292 -10.69 8.44 -14.51
N LYS A 293 -9.92 7.41 -14.13
CA LYS A 293 -8.74 6.97 -14.85
C LYS A 293 -8.73 5.45 -14.99
N THR A 294 -8.75 4.97 -16.23
CA THR A 294 -8.72 3.55 -16.56
C THR A 294 -7.36 3.16 -17.12
N TYR A 295 -6.82 2.04 -16.64
CA TYR A 295 -5.47 1.56 -16.93
C TYR A 295 -5.49 0.44 -18.00
N GLN A 296 -4.32 0.11 -18.54
CA GLN A 296 -4.21 -0.95 -19.57
C GLN A 296 -4.60 -2.35 -19.06
N ASN A 297 -4.55 -2.57 -17.75
CA ASN A 297 -4.99 -3.81 -17.10
C ASN A 297 -6.49 -3.81 -16.77
N GLU A 298 -7.24 -2.82 -17.27
CA GLU A 298 -8.68 -2.64 -17.09
C GLU A 298 -9.13 -2.34 -15.64
N ASN A 299 -8.19 -2.07 -14.74
CA ASN A 299 -8.52 -1.43 -13.46
C ASN A 299 -8.86 0.04 -13.70
N SER A 300 -9.70 0.61 -12.84
CA SER A 300 -10.11 2.02 -12.90
C SER A 300 -10.04 2.67 -11.53
N HIS A 301 -9.63 3.93 -11.47
CA HIS A 301 -9.76 4.77 -10.29
C HIS A 301 -10.90 5.77 -10.48
N LEU A 302 -11.81 5.85 -9.52
CA LEU A 302 -12.95 6.77 -9.53
C LEU A 302 -12.91 7.72 -8.35
N LEU A 303 -13.11 9.02 -8.60
CA LEU A 303 -13.57 9.97 -7.59
C LEU A 303 -15.06 10.23 -7.82
N LEU A 304 -15.88 9.93 -6.82
CA LEU A 304 -17.31 10.18 -6.84
C LEU A 304 -17.69 11.17 -5.74
N LYS A 305 -18.56 12.13 -6.05
CA LYS A 305 -19.11 13.07 -5.06
C LYS A 305 -20.61 13.17 -5.21
N LYS A 306 -21.32 13.43 -4.11
CA LYS A 306 -22.74 13.76 -4.19
C LYS A 306 -22.95 15.02 -5.00
N LYS A 307 -23.88 14.96 -5.96
CA LYS A 307 -24.31 16.12 -6.74
C LYS A 307 -24.89 17.15 -5.77
N LYS A 308 -24.40 18.40 -5.84
CA LYS A 308 -25.02 19.49 -5.08
C LYS A 308 -26.40 19.75 -5.68
N ASN A 309 -27.44 19.58 -4.87
CA ASN A 309 -28.79 20.03 -5.23
C ASN A 309 -28.85 21.54 -5.37
#